data_AF-A0A972WEE0-F1
#
_entry.id   AF-A0A972WEE0-F1
#
_cell.length_a   1.000
_cell.length_b   1.000
_cell.length_c   1.000
_cell.angle_alpha   90.00
_cell.angle_beta   90.00
_cell.angle_gamma   90.00
#
_symmetry.space_group_name_H-M   'P 1'
#
loop_
_entity.id
_entity.type
_entity.pdbx_description
1 polymer ?
#
loop_
_entity_poly.entity_id
_entity_poly.type
_entity_poly.pdbx_seq_one_letter_code
_entity_poly.pdbx_strand_id
1 'polypeptide(L)'
;MKNILKTSTYGRYSSTWQALLMLAAIAILAPMWAAAKEPAPQVAPLVRDLNALMSEENRSSVKKIVVLPGATLAGSGVSGSYQEPTLDGSGDGVQVGGGPSVVRDIYGIPVGLSFPIFSISSGGSRNSGGVSRKEQEFRDALTKELAVAASSPLSNEALATDVFWRLRDVPTLKPKIFAATTPIPADTDAILYVRFSDSLIDVQGDKAFLTMSATAVMSRISDGAPLYEHLVNYRDRDKLENWTKNNNEAWHDFSAFSRHYLGREIAAELYERVNVQSELRPKETATVVRVKDDEWHAVSKTTTPTLAWELSLDSGDTQAEWAKNLDPSGIAYEVEIYDKHRIVYAAKNIRESQMTVDLELEACMTYRWSVRPSFNIDGDIRFGEWMRWDPDSANGNDGKGASIAAAYIYDFASLEIECGRRGG
;
A
#
# COMPACT_ATOMS: atom_id res chain seq x y z
N MET A 1 19.01 -85.19 31.38
CA MET A 1 19.56 -84.65 32.65
C MET A 1 20.91 -84.01 32.37
N LYS A 2 21.07 -82.76 32.83
CA LYS A 2 22.29 -81.98 33.12
C LYS A 2 23.53 -82.88 33.42
N ASN A 3 24.77 -82.59 33.02
CA ASN A 3 25.52 -81.33 33.17
C ASN A 3 26.77 -81.25 32.25
N ILE A 4 27.15 -80.01 31.98
CA ILE A 4 28.18 -79.44 31.07
C ILE A 4 29.49 -79.20 31.89
N LEU A 5 30.65 -79.81 31.56
CA LEU A 5 31.81 -79.34 30.75
C LEU A 5 32.38 -77.95 31.16
N LYS A 6 33.57 -77.75 31.74
CA LYS A 6 34.99 -78.14 31.47
C LYS A 6 35.61 -77.60 30.16
N THR A 7 36.38 -76.52 30.33
CA THR A 7 37.80 -76.28 29.91
C THR A 7 38.29 -76.42 28.46
N SER A 8 38.89 -75.32 27.97
CA SER A 8 40.29 -75.19 27.45
C SER A 8 40.63 -75.30 25.95
N THR A 9 41.11 -74.14 25.43
CA THR A 9 42.33 -73.87 24.62
C THR A 9 42.50 -74.16 23.11
N TYR A 10 42.80 -73.05 22.41
CA TYR A 10 43.87 -72.76 21.41
C TYR A 10 43.76 -73.12 19.90
N GLY A 11 44.05 -72.07 19.09
CA GLY A 11 44.58 -72.10 17.71
C GLY A 11 43.57 -71.62 16.65
N ARG A 12 43.87 -70.83 15.62
CA ARG A 12 45.12 -70.28 15.04
C ARG A 12 44.71 -69.30 13.91
N TYR A 13 45.51 -68.23 13.74
CA TYR A 13 45.87 -67.50 12.50
C TYR A 13 44.86 -66.69 11.64
N SER A 14 45.24 -65.41 11.51
CA SER A 14 45.34 -64.57 10.28
C SER A 14 44.13 -64.42 9.36
N SER A 15 43.63 -63.17 9.26
CA SER A 15 43.31 -62.48 7.99
C SER A 15 42.38 -61.26 8.14
N THR A 16 42.21 -60.64 9.31
CA THR A 16 41.15 -59.61 9.49
C THR A 16 41.57 -58.34 10.23
N TRP A 17 42.85 -57.96 10.18
CA TRP A 17 43.36 -56.69 10.77
C TRP A 17 43.73 -55.61 9.76
N GLN A 18 43.26 -55.72 8.50
CA GLN A 18 43.37 -54.65 7.50
C GLN A 18 42.01 -54.16 6.95
N ALA A 19 40.88 -54.76 7.36
CA ALA A 19 39.54 -54.35 6.93
C ALA A 19 38.82 -53.40 7.92
N LEU A 20 39.39 -53.13 9.11
CA LEU A 20 38.77 -52.31 10.15
C LEU A 20 39.37 -50.91 10.33
N LEU A 21 40.42 -50.56 9.57
CA LEU A 21 40.98 -49.21 9.51
C LEU A 21 40.58 -48.42 8.24
N MET A 22 39.81 -49.04 7.33
CA MET A 22 39.21 -48.38 6.15
C MET A 22 37.73 -47.99 6.35
N LEU A 23 37.17 -48.21 7.55
CA LEU A 23 35.82 -47.76 7.93
C LEU A 23 35.81 -46.65 8.99
N ALA A 24 36.99 -46.18 9.43
CA ALA A 24 37.14 -45.04 10.35
C ALA A 24 37.74 -43.79 9.68
N ALA A 25 37.81 -43.77 8.33
CA ALA A 25 38.27 -42.61 7.54
C ALA A 25 37.27 -42.18 6.46
N ILE A 26 36.01 -42.64 6.51
CA ILE A 26 34.86 -42.10 5.76
C ILE A 26 33.78 -41.71 6.76
N ALA A 27 34.16 -40.90 7.76
CA ALA A 27 33.23 -40.28 8.71
C ALA A 27 33.62 -38.84 9.10
N ILE A 28 34.63 -38.25 8.43
CA ILE A 28 35.09 -36.86 8.69
C ILE A 28 35.10 -36.01 7.39
N LEU A 29 34.57 -36.51 6.28
CA LEU A 29 34.41 -35.73 5.04
C LEU A 29 33.04 -35.98 4.38
N ALA A 30 31.97 -36.00 5.17
CA ALA A 30 30.72 -35.47 4.67
C ALA A 30 30.75 -33.98 5.04
N PRO A 31 30.99 -33.04 4.11
CA PRO A 31 30.62 -31.68 4.40
C PRO A 31 29.12 -31.74 4.67
N MET A 32 28.72 -31.33 5.88
CA MET A 32 27.37 -30.93 6.17
C MET A 32 27.04 -29.81 5.17
N TRP A 33 26.60 -30.17 3.98
CA TRP A 33 25.78 -29.34 3.11
C TRP A 33 24.33 -29.71 3.42
N ALA A 34 23.99 -29.78 4.71
CA ALA A 34 22.84 -29.01 5.12
C ALA A 34 23.29 -27.57 4.94
N ALA A 35 23.17 -27.05 3.72
CA ALA A 35 23.01 -25.62 3.56
C ALA A 35 21.89 -25.31 4.55
N ALA A 36 22.22 -24.67 5.68
CA ALA A 36 21.25 -23.93 6.42
C ALA A 36 20.64 -23.05 5.36
N LYS A 37 19.45 -23.44 4.89
CA LYS A 37 18.64 -22.62 4.02
C LYS A 37 18.40 -21.43 4.93
N GLU A 38 19.21 -20.39 4.80
CA GLU A 38 18.90 -19.12 5.42
C GLU A 38 17.44 -18.90 5.05
N PRO A 39 16.54 -18.79 6.04
CA PRO A 39 15.14 -18.59 5.74
C PRO A 39 15.10 -17.43 4.77
N ALA A 40 14.47 -17.64 3.60
CA ALA A 40 14.32 -16.58 2.61
C ALA A 40 13.90 -15.31 3.35
N PRO A 41 14.53 -14.16 3.09
CA PRO A 41 14.27 -12.94 3.84
C PRO A 41 12.76 -12.72 3.84
N GLN A 42 12.16 -12.85 5.03
CA GLN A 42 10.74 -12.61 5.18
C GLN A 42 10.55 -11.12 4.95
N VAL A 43 9.82 -10.77 3.89
CA VAL A 43 9.39 -9.39 3.67
C VAL A 43 8.46 -9.04 4.82
N ALA A 44 8.95 -8.16 5.70
CA ALA A 44 8.22 -7.75 6.89
C ALA A 44 6.89 -7.09 6.48
N PRO A 45 5.79 -7.30 7.23
CA PRO A 45 4.54 -6.59 7.01
C PRO A 45 4.77 -5.07 7.09
N LEU A 46 4.04 -4.30 6.28
CA LEU A 46 4.06 -2.85 6.40
C LEU A 46 3.24 -2.46 7.64
N VAL A 47 3.94 -2.18 8.74
CA VAL A 47 3.30 -1.67 9.96
C VAL A 47 3.11 -0.17 9.81
N ARG A 48 1.91 0.31 10.13
CA ARG A 48 1.61 1.74 10.14
C ARG A 48 2.27 2.43 11.33
N ASP A 49 2.87 3.59 11.10
CA ASP A 49 3.39 4.44 12.17
C ASP A 49 2.31 5.43 12.64
N LEU A 50 1.76 5.20 13.83
CA LEU A 50 0.76 6.12 14.41
C LEU A 50 1.39 7.44 14.90
N ASN A 51 2.71 7.51 15.02
CA ASN A 51 3.42 8.76 15.32
C ASN A 51 3.61 9.63 14.06
N ALA A 52 3.20 9.14 12.89
CA ALA A 52 3.24 9.88 11.64
C ALA A 52 2.24 11.03 11.57
N LEU A 53 1.30 11.16 12.52
CA LEU A 53 0.33 12.25 12.50
C LEU A 53 1.01 13.60 12.75
N MET A 54 0.68 14.59 11.92
CA MET A 54 1.08 15.97 12.17
C MET A 54 0.52 16.44 13.53
N SER A 55 1.34 17.12 14.33
CA SER A 55 0.89 17.60 15.64
C SER A 55 -0.28 18.58 15.53
N GLU A 56 -1.19 18.59 16.51
CA GLU A 56 -2.32 19.52 16.52
C GLU A 56 -1.88 20.99 16.61
N GLU A 57 -0.75 21.27 17.26
CA GLU A 57 -0.12 22.60 17.24
C GLU A 57 0.22 23.02 15.80
N ASN A 58 0.87 22.15 15.03
CA ASN A 58 1.22 22.46 13.65
C ASN A 58 -0.04 22.55 12.76
N ARG A 59 -1.00 21.61 12.90
CA ARG A 59 -2.29 21.61 12.16
C ARG A 59 -3.12 22.87 12.41
N SER A 60 -3.15 23.36 13.64
CA SER A 60 -3.87 24.59 13.98
C SER A 60 -3.16 25.85 13.47
N SER A 61 -1.82 25.84 13.39
CA SER A 61 -1.02 26.99 12.93
C SER A 61 -1.02 27.21 11.41
N VAL A 62 -1.31 26.18 10.61
CA VAL A 62 -1.22 26.24 9.14
C VAL A 62 -2.61 26.12 8.52
N LYS A 63 -3.04 27.15 7.80
CA LYS A 63 -4.36 27.20 7.13
C LYS A 63 -4.26 27.39 5.61
N LYS A 64 -3.22 28.05 5.12
CA LYS A 64 -2.97 28.30 3.69
C LYS A 64 -1.75 27.51 3.24
N ILE A 65 -2.01 26.46 2.46
CA ILE A 65 -0.99 25.51 2.02
C ILE A 65 -0.83 25.58 0.51
N VAL A 66 0.41 25.58 0.04
CA VAL A 66 0.71 25.32 -1.37
C VAL A 66 1.25 23.91 -1.51
N VAL A 67 0.56 23.08 -2.30
CA VAL A 67 1.00 21.72 -2.66
C VAL A 67 1.83 21.80 -3.92
N LEU A 68 3.05 21.28 -3.87
CA LEU A 68 3.98 21.22 -4.99
C LEU A 68 4.39 19.78 -5.29
N PRO A 69 4.45 19.38 -6.56
CA PRO A 69 5.05 18.11 -6.96
C PRO A 69 6.59 18.18 -6.86
N GLY A 70 7.22 17.09 -6.41
CA GLY A 70 8.68 16.93 -6.45
C GLY A 70 9.41 17.28 -5.15
N ALA A 71 10.72 17.52 -5.24
CA ALA A 71 11.59 17.74 -4.09
C ALA A 71 11.59 19.20 -3.61
N THR A 72 12.00 19.40 -2.36
CA THR A 72 12.29 20.72 -1.79
C THR A 72 13.36 21.42 -2.62
N LEU A 73 13.19 22.72 -2.89
CA LEU A 73 14.26 23.53 -3.49
C LEU A 73 15.39 23.67 -2.46
N ALA A 74 16.36 22.76 -2.49
CA ALA A 74 17.60 22.92 -1.74
C ALA A 74 18.30 24.19 -2.25
N GLY A 75 18.76 25.02 -1.32
CA GLY A 75 19.47 26.26 -1.60
C GLY A 75 20.63 26.07 -2.58
N SER A 76 20.91 27.12 -3.35
CA SER A 76 22.10 27.35 -4.17
C SER A 76 23.29 26.46 -3.84
N GLY A 77 23.58 25.47 -4.69
CA GLY A 77 24.72 24.58 -4.52
C GLY A 77 24.76 23.44 -5.53
N VAL A 78 24.58 23.72 -6.82
CA VAL A 78 24.91 22.74 -7.87
C VAL A 78 26.43 22.64 -7.92
N SER A 79 27.01 21.64 -7.26
CA SER A 79 28.40 21.27 -7.45
C SER A 79 28.58 19.75 -7.46
N GLY A 80 28.96 19.24 -8.64
CA GLY A 80 29.67 17.99 -8.87
C GLY A 80 28.79 16.73 -8.93
N SER A 81 29.00 15.78 -9.82
CA SER A 81 29.92 15.67 -10.97
C SER A 81 29.47 14.44 -11.76
N TYR A 82 29.38 14.56 -13.08
CA TYR A 82 29.26 13.41 -13.98
C TYR A 82 30.46 12.47 -13.74
N GLN A 83 30.18 11.22 -13.38
CA GLN A 83 31.11 10.12 -13.68
C GLN A 83 30.46 9.28 -14.78
N GLU A 84 31.14 9.25 -15.92
CA GLU A 84 30.87 8.33 -17.01
C GLU A 84 30.96 6.88 -16.52
N PRO A 85 30.15 5.96 -17.07
CA PRO A 85 30.21 4.56 -16.71
C PRO A 85 31.47 3.90 -17.30
N THR A 86 32.42 3.55 -16.46
CA THR A 86 33.34 2.45 -16.79
C THR A 86 32.57 1.15 -16.69
N LEU A 87 32.34 0.53 -17.86
CA LEU A 87 32.00 -0.88 -18.01
C LEU A 87 33.01 -1.73 -17.23
N ASP A 88 32.52 -2.49 -16.24
CA ASP A 88 32.88 -3.89 -15.99
C ASP A 88 32.20 -4.40 -14.70
N GLY A 89 31.32 -5.39 -14.86
CA GLY A 89 31.09 -6.43 -13.84
C GLY A 89 30.02 -6.20 -12.76
N SER A 90 28.88 -6.87 -12.96
CA SER A 90 27.95 -7.40 -11.94
C SER A 90 27.08 -6.42 -11.14
N GLY A 91 25.78 -6.43 -11.47
CA GLY A 91 24.70 -5.86 -10.66
C GLY A 91 23.92 -4.73 -11.33
N ASP A 92 23.44 -4.93 -12.55
CA ASP A 92 22.71 -3.90 -13.29
C ASP A 92 21.26 -3.79 -12.77
N GLY A 93 21.03 -2.81 -11.89
CA GLY A 93 19.72 -2.19 -11.74
C GLY A 93 19.48 -1.25 -12.92
N VAL A 94 18.36 -1.40 -13.63
CA VAL A 94 17.98 -0.49 -14.70
C VAL A 94 17.42 0.78 -14.06
N GLN A 95 18.19 1.88 -14.10
CA GLN A 95 17.65 3.22 -13.87
C GLN A 95 16.89 3.68 -15.12
N VAL A 96 15.58 3.86 -15.00
CA VAL A 96 14.77 4.56 -16.00
C VAL A 96 14.45 5.94 -15.45
N GLY A 97 15.15 6.97 -15.94
CA GLY A 97 14.89 8.36 -15.55
C GLY A 97 16.07 9.30 -15.76
N GLY A 98 16.16 9.89 -16.95
CA GLY A 98 17.16 10.89 -17.28
C GLY A 98 16.83 11.55 -18.62
N GLY A 99 15.81 12.39 -18.66
CA GLY A 99 15.38 13.07 -19.89
C GLY A 99 14.62 14.37 -19.60
N PRO A 100 14.71 15.36 -20.50
CA PRO A 100 14.32 16.75 -20.24
C PRO A 100 12.82 16.90 -20.00
N SER A 101 12.46 17.86 -19.15
CA SER A 101 11.10 18.27 -18.84
C SER A 101 10.29 18.53 -20.12
N VAL A 102 9.23 17.74 -20.32
CA VAL A 102 8.27 17.97 -21.40
C VAL A 102 7.13 18.81 -20.82
N VAL A 103 6.82 19.93 -21.47
CA VAL A 103 5.70 20.81 -21.11
C VAL A 103 4.43 20.25 -21.75
N ARG A 104 3.37 20.01 -20.97
CA ARG A 104 2.02 19.79 -21.50
C ARG A 104 1.01 20.69 -20.79
N ASP A 105 0.08 21.21 -21.57
CA ASP A 105 -0.97 22.12 -21.13
C ASP A 105 -2.11 21.38 -20.44
N ILE A 106 -2.44 21.82 -19.21
CA ILE A 106 -3.70 21.53 -18.53
C ILE A 106 -4.28 22.88 -18.07
N TYR A 107 -5.46 23.23 -18.58
CA TYR A 107 -6.18 24.49 -18.27
C TYR A 107 -5.41 25.81 -18.51
N GLY A 108 -4.52 25.86 -19.52
CA GLY A 108 -3.85 27.10 -19.93
C GLY A 108 -2.71 27.55 -19.02
N ILE A 109 -2.17 26.65 -18.19
CA ILE A 109 -0.99 26.88 -17.37
C ILE A 109 0.06 25.82 -17.75
N PRO A 110 1.28 26.21 -18.19
CA PRO A 110 2.32 25.25 -18.54
C PRO A 110 2.82 24.55 -17.26
N VAL A 111 2.74 23.22 -17.23
CA VAL A 111 3.26 22.38 -16.15
C VAL A 111 4.57 21.74 -16.59
N GLY A 112 5.64 21.94 -15.81
CA GLY A 112 6.93 21.28 -16.01
C GLY A 112 6.92 19.89 -15.35
N LEU A 113 7.02 18.83 -16.15
CA LEU A 113 7.02 17.45 -15.67
C LEU A 113 8.38 17.11 -15.03
N SER A 114 8.34 16.67 -13.77
CA SER A 114 9.51 16.08 -13.09
C SER A 114 9.33 14.57 -12.96
N PHE A 115 10.11 13.80 -13.73
CA PHE A 115 10.06 12.34 -13.74
C PHE A 115 10.67 11.76 -12.46
N PRO A 116 9.98 10.84 -11.75
CA PRO A 116 10.59 10.09 -10.66
C PRO A 116 11.72 9.17 -11.17
N ILE A 117 12.73 8.93 -10.32
CA ILE A 117 13.76 7.91 -10.55
C ILE A 117 13.21 6.62 -9.96
N PHE A 118 12.84 5.66 -10.79
CA PHE A 118 12.46 4.33 -10.31
C PHE A 118 13.70 3.43 -10.30
N SER A 119 14.00 2.84 -9.14
CA SER A 119 15.09 1.87 -8.99
C SER A 119 14.51 0.46 -8.85
N ILE A 120 14.68 -0.38 -9.87
CA ILE A 120 14.36 -1.81 -9.75
C ILE A 120 15.54 -2.47 -9.02
N SER A 121 15.49 -2.51 -7.69
CA SER A 121 16.52 -3.22 -6.91
C SER A 121 16.24 -4.73 -6.91
N SER A 122 17.26 -5.52 -7.26
CA SER A 122 17.17 -6.98 -7.20
C SER A 122 17.28 -7.46 -5.76
N GLY A 123 16.14 -7.56 -5.08
CA GLY A 123 16.05 -8.27 -3.79
C GLY A 123 16.35 -9.76 -3.96
N GLY A 124 17.53 -10.19 -3.54
CA GLY A 124 17.73 -11.49 -2.88
C GLY A 124 17.38 -12.80 -3.62
N SER A 125 17.69 -12.98 -4.90
CA SER A 125 17.81 -14.35 -5.47
C SER A 125 19.28 -14.76 -5.50
N ARG A 126 19.77 -15.28 -4.36
CA ARG A 126 21.12 -15.84 -4.23
C ARG A 126 21.13 -17.37 -4.25
N ASN A 127 20.22 -17.97 -5.03
CA ASN A 127 20.35 -19.37 -5.42
C ASN A 127 21.04 -19.46 -6.77
N SER A 128 22.18 -20.13 -6.77
CA SER A 128 22.96 -20.53 -7.93
C SER A 128 22.08 -21.15 -9.03
N GLY A 129 21.83 -20.39 -10.09
CA GLY A 129 21.06 -20.77 -11.27
C GLY A 129 20.45 -19.50 -11.85
N GLY A 130 20.71 -19.17 -13.12
CA GLY A 130 20.33 -17.89 -13.71
C GLY A 130 18.86 -17.51 -13.46
N VAL A 131 18.58 -16.19 -13.44
CA VAL A 131 17.22 -15.63 -13.40
C VAL A 131 16.32 -16.46 -14.32
N SER A 132 15.21 -16.98 -13.79
CA SER A 132 14.38 -17.83 -14.62
C SER A 132 13.80 -16.99 -15.76
N ARG A 133 13.64 -17.58 -16.95
CA ARG A 133 13.06 -16.87 -18.10
C ARG A 133 11.73 -16.17 -17.76
N LYS A 134 10.93 -16.78 -16.88
CA LYS A 134 9.66 -16.21 -16.39
C LYS A 134 9.85 -14.96 -15.54
N GLU A 135 10.85 -14.94 -14.66
CA GLU A 135 11.17 -13.76 -13.84
C GLU A 135 11.66 -12.60 -14.71
N GLN A 136 12.45 -12.91 -15.74
CA GLN A 136 12.95 -11.89 -16.66
C GLN A 136 11.83 -11.33 -17.56
N GLU A 137 10.99 -12.19 -18.13
CA GLU A 137 9.82 -11.76 -18.92
C GLU A 137 8.86 -10.90 -18.07
N PHE A 138 8.64 -11.26 -16.80
CA PHE A 138 7.87 -10.46 -15.85
C PHE A 138 8.50 -9.08 -15.59
N ARG A 139 9.81 -9.03 -15.33
CA ARG A 139 10.53 -7.77 -15.09
C ARG A 139 10.52 -6.86 -16.31
N ASP A 140 10.74 -7.41 -17.50
CA ASP A 140 10.73 -6.65 -18.74
C ASP A 140 9.34 -6.06 -19.02
N ALA A 141 8.28 -6.84 -18.79
CA ALA A 141 6.90 -6.37 -18.91
C ALA A 141 6.61 -5.20 -17.96
N LEU A 142 6.91 -5.35 -16.67
CA LEU A 142 6.66 -4.30 -15.68
C LEU A 142 7.54 -3.06 -15.88
N THR A 143 8.80 -3.23 -16.29
CA THR A 143 9.69 -2.08 -16.58
C THR A 143 9.11 -1.23 -17.71
N LYS A 144 8.58 -1.87 -18.75
CA LYS A 144 7.92 -1.17 -19.86
C LYS A 144 6.66 -0.45 -19.39
N GLU A 145 5.82 -1.09 -18.61
CA GLU A 145 4.61 -0.48 -18.07
C GLU A 145 4.90 0.67 -17.12
N LEU A 146 5.94 0.54 -16.28
CA LEU A 146 6.37 1.60 -15.37
C LEU A 146 6.87 2.83 -16.12
N ALA A 147 7.62 2.64 -17.22
CA ALA A 147 8.05 3.75 -18.06
C ALA A 147 6.86 4.53 -18.66
N VAL A 148 5.78 3.82 -19.03
CA VAL A 148 4.52 4.46 -19.48
C VAL A 148 3.84 5.15 -18.30
N ALA A 149 3.66 4.44 -17.18
CA ALA A 149 2.98 4.92 -15.99
C ALA A 149 3.64 6.15 -15.36
N ALA A 150 4.98 6.27 -15.44
CA ALA A 150 5.75 7.41 -14.97
C ALA A 150 5.31 8.74 -15.61
N SER A 151 4.82 8.68 -16.86
CA SER A 151 4.28 9.84 -17.56
C SER A 151 2.81 10.11 -17.24
N SER A 152 2.08 9.07 -16.82
CA SER A 152 0.73 9.05 -16.22
C SER A 152 0.31 7.57 -16.11
N PRO A 153 -0.18 7.05 -14.96
CA PRO A 153 -0.75 7.78 -13.82
C PRO A 153 0.19 8.05 -12.63
N LEU A 154 1.42 7.52 -12.60
CA LEU A 154 2.37 7.57 -11.47
C LEU A 154 3.33 8.78 -11.56
N SER A 155 2.79 9.96 -11.86
CA SER A 155 3.56 11.21 -11.87
C SER A 155 3.41 11.96 -10.55
N ASN A 156 4.42 12.75 -10.18
CA ASN A 156 4.37 13.57 -8.95
C ASN A 156 3.22 14.59 -9.00
N GLU A 157 2.88 15.09 -10.18
CA GLU A 157 1.77 16.00 -10.42
C GLU A 157 0.42 15.33 -10.16
N ALA A 158 0.25 14.08 -10.62
CA ALA A 158 -0.96 13.31 -10.37
C ALA A 158 -1.13 13.04 -8.87
N LEU A 159 -0.06 12.66 -8.17
CA LEU A 159 -0.09 12.45 -6.73
C LEU A 159 -0.36 13.76 -5.96
N ALA A 160 0.30 14.86 -6.31
CA ALA A 160 0.04 16.17 -5.71
C ALA A 160 -1.42 16.62 -5.93
N THR A 161 -2.00 16.30 -7.09
CA THR A 161 -3.41 16.57 -7.39
C THR A 161 -4.34 15.78 -6.48
N ASP A 162 -4.09 14.49 -6.27
CA ASP A 162 -4.88 13.65 -5.36
C ASP A 162 -4.79 14.17 -3.92
N VAL A 163 -3.60 14.55 -3.45
CA VAL A 163 -3.41 15.18 -2.12
C VAL A 163 -4.17 16.51 -2.03
N PHE A 164 -4.06 17.37 -3.04
CA PHE A 164 -4.74 18.66 -3.06
C PHE A 164 -6.25 18.52 -2.94
N TRP A 165 -6.87 17.60 -3.71
CA TRP A 165 -8.31 17.43 -3.68
C TRP A 165 -8.81 16.95 -2.32
N ARG A 166 -8.04 16.11 -1.62
CA ARG A 166 -8.35 15.67 -0.25
C ARG A 166 -8.21 16.81 0.75
N LEU A 167 -7.10 17.56 0.71
CA LEU A 167 -6.92 18.73 1.57
C LEU A 167 -7.98 19.82 1.34
N ARG A 168 -8.53 19.94 0.12
CA ARG A 168 -9.60 20.89 -0.19
C ARG A 168 -10.89 20.58 0.57
N ASP A 169 -11.12 19.31 0.89
CA ASP A 169 -12.30 18.87 1.63
C ASP A 169 -12.18 19.13 3.13
N VAL A 170 -11.00 19.55 3.63
CA VAL A 170 -10.78 19.97 5.01
C VAL A 170 -11.27 21.42 5.18
N PRO A 171 -12.33 21.70 5.96
CA PRO A 171 -12.97 23.02 5.98
C PRO A 171 -12.08 24.18 6.44
N THR A 172 -11.08 23.90 7.28
CA THR A 172 -10.18 24.92 7.81
C THR A 172 -9.03 25.28 6.86
N LEU A 173 -8.84 24.50 5.80
CA LEU A 173 -7.74 24.70 4.87
C LEU A 173 -8.16 25.50 3.64
N LYS A 174 -7.18 26.24 3.13
CA LYS A 174 -7.23 26.94 1.84
C LYS A 174 -6.06 26.45 0.99
N PRO A 175 -6.10 25.18 0.53
CA PRO A 175 -5.01 24.65 -0.25
C PRO A 175 -5.00 25.28 -1.65
N LYS A 176 -3.82 25.37 -2.25
CA LYS A 176 -3.61 25.63 -3.67
C LYS A 176 -2.62 24.60 -4.19
N ILE A 177 -2.77 24.19 -5.44
CA ILE A 177 -1.78 23.38 -6.14
C ILE A 177 -1.13 24.22 -7.21
N PHE A 178 0.20 24.18 -7.29
CA PHE A 178 0.97 24.92 -8.28
C PHE A 178 1.99 24.03 -8.99
N ALA A 179 2.36 24.44 -10.20
CA ALA A 179 3.58 23.96 -10.82
C ALA A 179 4.80 24.46 -10.02
N ALA A 180 5.89 23.70 -10.04
CA ALA A 180 7.10 24.00 -9.27
C ALA A 180 7.70 25.40 -9.57
N THR A 181 7.42 25.96 -10.75
CA THR A 181 7.94 27.28 -11.19
C THR A 181 7.02 28.45 -10.88
N THR A 182 5.80 28.21 -10.38
CA THR A 182 4.84 29.27 -10.09
C THR A 182 5.23 30.03 -8.83
N PRO A 183 5.30 31.37 -8.85
CA PRO A 183 5.56 32.16 -7.65
C PRO A 183 4.56 31.88 -6.53
N ILE A 184 5.08 31.63 -5.33
CA ILE A 184 4.27 31.33 -4.16
C ILE A 184 3.72 32.65 -3.57
N PRO A 185 2.41 32.74 -3.29
CA PRO A 185 1.81 33.91 -2.65
C PRO A 185 2.48 34.23 -1.31
N ALA A 186 2.74 35.51 -1.07
CA ALA A 186 3.41 35.98 0.15
C ALA A 186 2.62 35.68 1.44
N ASP A 187 1.33 35.40 1.33
CA ASP A 187 0.45 35.06 2.45
C ASP A 187 0.29 33.55 2.67
N THR A 188 1.15 32.73 2.07
CA THR A 188 1.17 31.26 2.27
C THR A 188 1.80 30.92 3.63
N ASP A 189 1.17 30.02 4.39
CA ASP A 189 1.68 29.60 5.70
C ASP A 189 2.77 28.52 5.56
N ALA A 190 2.52 27.54 4.68
CA ALA A 190 3.42 26.40 4.46
C ALA A 190 3.39 25.88 3.01
N ILE A 191 4.49 25.26 2.62
CA ILE A 191 4.61 24.49 1.37
C ILE A 191 4.61 23.01 1.72
N LEU A 192 3.80 22.22 1.02
CA LEU A 192 3.80 20.76 1.06
C LEU A 192 4.38 20.22 -0.25
N TYR A 193 5.55 19.62 -0.17
CA TYR A 193 6.17 18.89 -1.27
C TYR A 193 5.73 17.43 -1.23
N VAL A 194 5.26 16.92 -2.37
CA VAL A 194 4.81 15.53 -2.50
C VAL A 194 5.47 14.89 -3.71
N ARG A 195 6.02 13.69 -3.52
CA ARG A 195 6.64 12.92 -4.61
C ARG A 195 6.54 11.42 -4.39
N PHE A 196 6.54 10.67 -5.48
CA PHE A 196 6.96 9.28 -5.45
C PHE A 196 8.45 9.20 -5.12
N SER A 197 8.80 8.28 -4.23
CA SER A 197 10.16 8.13 -3.71
C SER A 197 10.82 6.87 -4.21
N ASP A 198 10.08 5.75 -4.24
CA ASP A 198 10.58 4.47 -4.72
C ASP A 198 9.47 3.59 -5.31
N SER A 199 9.88 2.70 -6.21
CA SER A 199 9.08 1.54 -6.61
C SER A 199 9.96 0.30 -6.55
N LEU A 200 9.56 -0.70 -5.78
CA LEU A 200 10.34 -1.91 -5.53
C LEU A 200 9.59 -3.13 -6.05
N ILE A 201 10.33 -4.02 -6.72
CA ILE A 201 9.84 -5.31 -7.22
C ILE A 201 10.67 -6.41 -6.56
N ASP A 202 10.10 -7.10 -5.58
CA ASP A 202 10.73 -8.27 -4.97
C ASP A 202 10.08 -9.55 -5.51
N VAL A 203 10.90 -10.50 -5.97
CA VAL A 203 10.43 -11.77 -6.55
C VAL A 203 10.90 -12.91 -5.68
N GLN A 204 9.94 -13.66 -5.14
CA GLN A 204 10.18 -14.80 -4.26
C GLN A 204 9.51 -16.05 -4.84
N GLY A 205 10.29 -16.86 -5.55
CA GLY A 205 9.79 -18.06 -6.21
C GLY A 205 8.80 -17.70 -7.33
N ASP A 206 7.56 -18.17 -7.22
CA ASP A 206 6.51 -17.89 -8.21
C ASP A 206 5.69 -16.63 -7.90
N LYS A 207 6.06 -15.85 -6.87
CA LYS A 207 5.36 -14.64 -6.45
C LYS A 207 6.22 -13.40 -6.63
N ALA A 208 5.57 -12.28 -6.92
CA ALA A 208 6.14 -10.95 -6.86
C ALA A 208 5.39 -10.06 -5.87
N PHE A 209 6.15 -9.24 -5.16
CA PHE A 209 5.72 -8.18 -4.27
C PHE A 209 6.08 -6.86 -4.93
N LEU A 210 5.08 -6.00 -5.15
CA LEU A 210 5.25 -4.68 -5.72
C LEU A 210 5.01 -3.67 -4.61
N THR A 211 5.99 -2.80 -4.37
CA THR A 211 5.87 -1.70 -3.40
C THR A 211 5.99 -0.37 -4.14
N MET A 212 5.14 0.58 -3.80
CA MET A 212 5.18 1.97 -4.23
C MET A 212 5.24 2.85 -2.99
N SER A 213 6.15 3.83 -3.00
CA SER A 213 6.36 4.71 -1.86
C SER A 213 6.28 6.16 -2.27
N ALA A 214 5.73 7.01 -1.39
CA ALA A 214 5.69 8.44 -1.58
C ALA A 214 6.17 9.17 -0.32
N THR A 215 6.89 10.27 -0.51
CA THR A 215 7.31 11.15 0.58
C THR A 215 6.52 12.45 0.51
N ALA A 216 6.07 12.90 1.67
CA ALA A 216 5.47 14.21 1.88
C ALA A 216 6.33 15.00 2.88
N VAL A 217 6.73 16.21 2.49
CA VAL A 217 7.53 17.11 3.33
C VAL A 217 6.83 18.46 3.39
N MET A 218 6.52 18.93 4.60
CA MET A 218 5.94 20.24 4.83
C MET A 218 6.92 21.16 5.56
N SER A 219 7.08 22.37 5.03
CA SER A 219 7.89 23.42 5.64
C SER A 219 7.12 24.73 5.74
N ARG A 220 7.27 25.43 6.87
CA ARG A 220 6.71 26.77 7.06
C ARG A 220 7.41 27.79 6.14
N ILE A 221 6.64 28.67 5.52
CA ILE A 221 7.17 29.69 4.59
C ILE A 221 8.03 30.73 5.32
N SER A 222 7.62 31.16 6.51
CA SER A 222 8.22 32.32 7.18
C SER A 222 9.68 32.11 7.61
N ASP A 223 10.04 30.89 7.98
CA ASP A 223 11.34 30.55 8.57
C ASP A 223 11.97 29.26 7.98
N GLY A 224 11.26 28.57 7.09
CA GLY A 224 11.71 27.29 6.53
C GLY A 224 11.66 26.12 7.51
N ALA A 225 11.04 26.28 8.68
CA ALA A 225 11.02 25.24 9.71
C ALA A 225 10.29 23.98 9.20
N PRO A 226 10.85 22.77 9.40
CA PRO A 226 10.16 21.54 9.05
C PRO A 226 8.96 21.36 9.98
N LEU A 227 7.80 21.11 9.40
CA LEU A 227 6.54 20.89 10.12
C LEU A 227 6.11 19.44 10.11
N TYR A 228 6.48 18.71 9.05
CA TYR A 228 6.11 17.32 8.82
C TYR A 228 7.04 16.71 7.77
N GLU A 229 7.45 15.47 7.97
CA GLU A 229 8.11 14.64 6.96
C GLU A 229 7.69 13.19 7.19
N HIS A 230 7.16 12.55 6.15
CA HIS A 230 6.76 11.15 6.26
C HIS A 230 6.90 10.40 4.93
N LEU A 231 7.17 9.11 5.03
CA LEU A 231 7.22 8.15 3.94
C LEU A 231 6.02 7.21 4.05
N VAL A 232 5.10 7.30 3.10
CA VAL A 232 3.95 6.40 3.00
C VAL A 232 4.29 5.29 2.01
N ASN A 233 3.98 4.05 2.37
CA ASN A 233 4.23 2.88 1.55
C ASN A 233 2.91 2.17 1.21
N TYR A 234 2.86 1.59 0.02
CA TYR A 234 1.78 0.74 -0.45
C TYR A 234 2.38 -0.48 -1.13
N ARG A 235 1.91 -1.68 -0.78
CA ARG A 235 2.42 -2.94 -1.28
C ARG A 235 1.28 -3.88 -1.65
N ASP A 236 1.49 -4.64 -2.71
CA ASP A 236 0.64 -5.77 -3.03
C ASP A 236 1.50 -6.95 -3.50
N ARG A 237 0.90 -8.14 -3.53
CA ARG A 237 1.57 -9.38 -3.92
C ARG A 237 0.65 -10.26 -4.75
N ASP A 238 1.25 -10.97 -5.70
CA ASP A 238 0.57 -12.03 -6.44
C ASP A 238 1.58 -12.96 -7.11
N LYS A 239 1.09 -14.02 -7.75
CA LYS A 239 1.87 -14.87 -8.64
C LYS A 239 2.38 -14.07 -9.83
N LEU A 240 3.60 -14.38 -10.28
CA LEU A 240 4.23 -13.75 -11.45
C LEU A 240 3.31 -13.76 -12.68
N GLU A 241 2.67 -14.89 -12.95
CA GLU A 241 1.77 -15.04 -14.09
C GLU A 241 0.50 -14.16 -13.99
N ASN A 242 0.06 -13.81 -12.79
CA ASN A 242 -1.15 -13.00 -12.61
C ASN A 242 -0.89 -11.53 -12.91
N TRP A 243 0.30 -11.03 -12.58
CA TRP A 243 0.71 -9.66 -12.89
C TRP A 243 0.75 -9.36 -14.38
N THR A 244 1.06 -10.35 -15.22
CA THR A 244 1.18 -10.19 -16.67
C THR A 244 -0.03 -10.69 -17.46
N LYS A 245 -1.06 -11.23 -16.78
CA LYS A 245 -2.30 -11.70 -17.43
C LYS A 245 -3.14 -10.51 -17.91
N ASN A 246 -4.04 -10.78 -18.86
CA ASN A 246 -5.05 -9.84 -19.33
C ASN A 246 -4.50 -8.46 -19.70
N ASN A 247 -3.35 -8.41 -20.40
CA ASN A 247 -2.67 -7.17 -20.71
C ASN A 247 -2.31 -6.36 -19.45
N ASN A 248 -1.62 -7.02 -18.51
CA ASN A 248 -1.10 -6.40 -17.28
C ASN A 248 -2.19 -5.75 -16.39
N GLU A 249 -3.42 -6.29 -16.41
CA GLU A 249 -4.57 -5.73 -15.69
C GLU A 249 -4.29 -5.50 -14.19
N ALA A 250 -3.73 -6.50 -13.49
CA ALA A 250 -3.41 -6.40 -12.07
C ALA A 250 -2.35 -5.32 -11.78
N TRP A 251 -1.41 -5.08 -12.71
CA TRP A 251 -0.44 -3.99 -12.59
C TRP A 251 -1.11 -2.62 -12.75
N HIS A 252 -2.04 -2.48 -13.69
CA HIS A 252 -2.79 -1.24 -13.88
C HIS A 252 -3.64 -0.91 -12.65
N ASP A 253 -4.31 -1.93 -12.09
CA ASP A 253 -5.06 -1.81 -10.84
C ASP A 253 -4.13 -1.40 -9.68
N PHE A 254 -2.99 -2.08 -9.51
CA PHE A 254 -1.99 -1.73 -8.51
C PHE A 254 -1.50 -0.28 -8.65
N SER A 255 -1.22 0.17 -9.88
CA SER A 255 -0.74 1.53 -10.15
C SER A 255 -1.80 2.59 -9.82
N ALA A 256 -3.06 2.33 -10.17
CA ALA A 256 -4.16 3.24 -9.84
C ALA A 256 -4.42 3.30 -8.34
N PHE A 257 -4.52 2.14 -7.68
CA PHE A 257 -4.81 2.06 -6.25
C PHE A 257 -3.65 2.52 -5.36
N SER A 258 -2.40 2.27 -5.76
CA SER A 258 -1.24 2.79 -5.01
C SER A 258 -1.23 4.31 -4.99
N ARG A 259 -1.42 4.98 -6.14
CA ARG A 259 -1.52 6.45 -6.18
C ARG A 259 -2.67 6.98 -5.33
N HIS A 260 -3.86 6.40 -5.50
CA HIS A 260 -5.05 6.77 -4.73
C HIS A 260 -4.83 6.61 -3.22
N TYR A 261 -4.27 5.47 -2.81
CA TYR A 261 -3.94 5.19 -1.41
C TYR A 261 -2.93 6.20 -0.86
N LEU A 262 -1.79 6.38 -1.54
CA LEU A 262 -0.71 7.27 -1.11
C LEU A 262 -1.18 8.71 -0.97
N GLY A 263 -1.90 9.24 -1.96
CA GLY A 263 -2.42 10.61 -1.92
C GLY A 263 -3.42 10.83 -0.78
N ARG A 264 -4.28 9.84 -0.54
CA ARG A 264 -5.24 9.86 0.55
C ARG A 264 -4.58 9.73 1.93
N GLU A 265 -3.61 8.83 2.08
CA GLU A 265 -2.95 8.60 3.36
C GLU A 265 -2.12 9.82 3.78
N ILE A 266 -1.42 10.47 2.83
CA ILE A 266 -0.70 11.74 3.09
C ILE A 266 -1.66 12.82 3.62
N ALA A 267 -2.79 13.06 2.95
CA ALA A 267 -3.77 14.05 3.41
C ALA A 267 -4.37 13.67 4.76
N ALA A 268 -4.59 12.36 4.98
CA ALA A 268 -5.14 11.85 6.22
C ALA A 268 -4.20 12.04 7.41
N GLU A 269 -2.92 11.71 7.26
CA GLU A 269 -1.91 11.90 8.30
C GLU A 269 -1.65 13.38 8.61
N LEU A 270 -1.75 14.24 7.60
CA LEU A 270 -1.56 15.69 7.77
C LEU A 270 -2.74 16.37 8.48
N TYR A 271 -3.99 16.11 8.09
CA TYR A 271 -5.13 16.92 8.60
C TYR A 271 -6.42 16.16 8.88
N GLU A 272 -6.72 15.10 8.15
CA GLU A 272 -8.05 14.47 8.27
C GLU A 272 -8.15 13.61 9.53
N ARG A 273 -7.13 12.78 9.79
CA ARG A 273 -7.26 11.65 10.70
C ARG A 273 -7.19 12.06 12.16
N VAL A 274 -8.13 11.51 12.91
CA VAL A 274 -8.08 11.45 14.38
C VAL A 274 -7.82 10.02 14.83
N ASN A 275 -7.02 9.85 15.88
CA ASN A 275 -6.79 8.55 16.47
C ASN A 275 -7.90 8.28 17.49
N VAL A 276 -8.90 7.50 17.08
CA VAL A 276 -10.00 7.04 17.94
C VAL A 276 -10.12 5.55 17.77
N GLN A 277 -10.03 4.81 18.87
CA GLN A 277 -10.37 3.41 18.91
C GLN A 277 -11.87 3.26 18.65
N SER A 278 -12.18 2.76 17.47
CA SER A 278 -13.55 2.58 17.00
C SER A 278 -13.64 1.34 16.13
N GLU A 279 -14.82 0.75 16.12
CA GLU A 279 -15.15 -0.38 15.29
C GLU A 279 -16.36 -0.04 14.43
N LEU A 280 -16.24 -0.24 13.12
CA LEU A 280 -17.34 -0.17 12.18
C LEU A 280 -17.63 -1.57 11.64
N ARG A 281 -18.90 -1.95 11.59
CA ARG A 281 -19.34 -3.23 11.02
C ARG A 281 -20.50 -3.04 10.04
N PRO A 282 -20.54 -3.81 8.95
CA PRO A 282 -21.69 -3.82 8.04
C PRO A 282 -22.92 -4.43 8.72
N LYS A 283 -24.10 -3.97 8.33
CA LYS A 283 -25.39 -4.45 8.85
C LYS A 283 -26.35 -4.82 7.72
N GLU A 284 -27.13 -5.87 7.95
CA GLU A 284 -28.18 -6.29 7.02
C GLU A 284 -29.31 -5.25 6.92
N THR A 285 -29.91 -5.20 5.74
CA THR A 285 -31.07 -4.37 5.44
C THR A 285 -32.12 -5.19 4.68
N ALA A 286 -33.25 -4.57 4.35
CA ALA A 286 -34.26 -5.24 3.52
C ALA A 286 -33.74 -5.60 2.11
N THR A 287 -32.71 -4.91 1.63
CA THR A 287 -32.16 -5.06 0.27
C THR A 287 -30.79 -5.72 0.25
N VAL A 288 -30.09 -5.80 1.38
CA VAL A 288 -28.75 -6.38 1.51
C VAL A 288 -28.76 -7.42 2.62
N VAL A 289 -28.47 -8.67 2.25
CA VAL A 289 -28.48 -9.82 3.17
C VAL A 289 -27.09 -10.41 3.24
N ARG A 290 -26.62 -10.77 4.44
CA ARG A 290 -25.30 -11.37 4.61
C ARG A 290 -25.23 -12.76 3.99
N VAL A 291 -24.04 -13.15 3.53
CA VAL A 291 -23.75 -14.55 3.23
C VAL A 291 -23.65 -15.30 4.55
N LYS A 292 -24.19 -16.52 4.60
CA LYS A 292 -24.18 -17.33 5.81
C LYS A 292 -22.74 -17.53 6.30
N ASP A 293 -22.53 -17.36 7.61
CA ASP A 293 -21.24 -17.52 8.29
C ASP A 293 -20.14 -16.52 7.84
N ASP A 294 -20.52 -15.45 7.13
CA ASP A 294 -19.60 -14.39 6.69
C ASP A 294 -20.24 -13.00 6.88
N GLU A 295 -19.76 -12.24 7.86
CA GLU A 295 -20.32 -10.91 8.18
C GLU A 295 -19.85 -9.84 7.20
N TRP A 296 -18.78 -10.09 6.45
CA TRP A 296 -18.15 -9.10 5.57
C TRP A 296 -18.53 -9.27 4.11
N HIS A 297 -19.30 -10.31 3.78
CA HIS A 297 -19.80 -10.57 2.44
C HIS A 297 -21.33 -10.55 2.43
N ALA A 298 -21.90 -9.73 1.56
CA ALA A 298 -23.34 -9.59 1.43
C ALA A 298 -23.80 -9.68 -0.02
N VAL A 299 -25.08 -9.96 -0.20
CA VAL A 299 -25.75 -10.09 -1.50
C VAL A 299 -26.95 -9.15 -1.55
N SER A 300 -27.15 -8.48 -2.68
CA SER A 300 -28.34 -7.70 -2.97
C SER A 300 -29.05 -8.17 -4.23
N LYS A 301 -30.39 -8.19 -4.17
CA LYS A 301 -31.26 -8.50 -5.33
C LYS A 301 -31.63 -7.28 -6.16
N THR A 302 -31.27 -6.10 -5.68
CA THR A 302 -31.53 -4.82 -6.35
C THR A 302 -30.21 -4.20 -6.77
N THR A 303 -30.24 -3.44 -7.86
CA THR A 303 -29.11 -2.63 -8.34
C THR A 303 -28.93 -1.35 -7.52
N THR A 304 -29.90 -0.99 -6.68
CA THR A 304 -29.84 0.17 -5.76
C THR A 304 -29.92 -0.30 -4.30
N PRO A 305 -28.86 -0.97 -3.79
CA PRO A 305 -28.86 -1.54 -2.44
C PRO A 305 -28.94 -0.45 -1.37
N THR A 306 -29.48 -0.83 -0.20
CA THR A 306 -29.41 -0.04 1.03
C THR A 306 -28.29 -0.61 1.87
N LEU A 307 -27.21 0.16 2.00
CA LEU A 307 -26.06 -0.17 2.84
C LEU A 307 -26.33 0.35 4.24
N ALA A 308 -25.99 -0.42 5.27
CA ALA A 308 -26.09 -0.01 6.66
C ALA A 308 -24.85 -0.46 7.43
N TRP A 309 -24.55 0.25 8.51
CA TRP A 309 -23.40 -0.01 9.36
C TRP A 309 -23.70 0.30 10.83
N GLU A 310 -22.84 -0.20 11.70
CA GLU A 310 -22.87 0.05 13.13
C GLU A 310 -21.49 0.56 13.58
N LEU A 311 -21.47 1.70 14.27
CA LEU A 311 -20.28 2.29 14.86
C LEU A 311 -20.27 2.02 16.36
N SER A 312 -19.19 1.41 16.85
CA SER A 312 -18.88 1.29 18.27
C SER A 312 -17.64 2.12 18.58
N LEU A 313 -17.73 3.03 19.55
CA LEU A 313 -16.60 3.83 20.02
C LEU A 313 -16.08 3.25 21.34
N ASP A 314 -14.77 3.11 21.49
CA ASP A 314 -14.21 2.68 22.77
C ASP A 314 -14.23 3.85 23.77
N SER A 315 -15.09 3.72 24.80
CA SER A 315 -15.21 4.68 25.88
C SER A 315 -13.97 4.80 26.78
N GLY A 316 -13.04 3.84 26.70
CA GLY A 316 -11.78 3.79 27.42
C GLY A 316 -10.62 4.50 26.72
N ASP A 317 -10.82 5.00 25.50
CA ASP A 317 -9.75 5.61 24.72
C ASP A 317 -9.26 6.93 25.35
N THR A 318 -8.07 6.87 25.96
CA THR A 318 -7.41 8.05 26.55
C THR A 318 -6.88 9.04 25.53
N GLN A 319 -6.69 8.62 24.27
CA GLN A 319 -6.25 9.50 23.18
C GLN A 319 -7.43 10.26 22.55
N ALA A 320 -8.66 9.82 22.82
CA ALA A 320 -9.89 10.42 22.36
C ALA A 320 -10.84 10.74 23.52
N GLU A 321 -10.38 11.41 24.58
CA GLU A 321 -11.26 11.76 25.72
C GLU A 321 -12.49 12.56 25.30
N TRP A 322 -12.37 13.39 24.26
CA TRP A 322 -13.49 14.11 23.64
C TRP A 322 -14.58 13.17 23.11
N ALA A 323 -14.24 11.95 22.68
CA ALA A 323 -15.17 10.96 22.16
C ALA A 323 -16.16 10.46 23.23
N LYS A 324 -15.81 10.56 24.53
CA LYS A 324 -16.72 10.20 25.64
C LYS A 324 -17.98 11.07 25.69
N ASN A 325 -17.88 12.30 25.20
CA ASN A 325 -18.98 13.28 25.18
C ASN A 325 -19.57 13.46 23.77
N LEU A 326 -19.21 12.60 22.83
CA LEU A 326 -19.65 12.71 21.46
C LEU A 326 -21.16 12.41 21.37
N ASP A 327 -21.93 13.35 20.84
CA ASP A 327 -23.31 13.11 20.46
C ASP A 327 -23.32 12.25 19.18
N PRO A 328 -23.85 11.00 19.21
CA PRO A 328 -23.91 10.15 18.03
C PRO A 328 -24.70 10.79 16.87
N SER A 329 -25.65 11.69 17.16
CA SER A 329 -26.40 12.42 16.12
C SER A 329 -25.57 13.49 15.41
N GLY A 330 -24.44 13.90 16.00
CA GLY A 330 -23.45 14.79 15.42
C GLY A 330 -22.51 14.11 14.43
N ILE A 331 -22.49 12.76 14.39
CA ILE A 331 -21.62 11.99 13.50
C ILE A 331 -22.21 11.99 12.10
N ALA A 332 -21.37 12.33 11.12
CA ALA A 332 -21.68 12.11 9.72
C ALA A 332 -20.81 10.97 9.18
N TYR A 333 -21.20 10.40 8.03
CA TYR A 333 -20.47 9.32 7.40
C TYR A 333 -20.13 9.63 5.95
N GLU A 334 -19.04 9.03 5.49
CA GLU A 334 -18.67 8.96 4.08
C GLU A 334 -18.64 7.51 3.64
N VAL A 335 -19.23 7.21 2.48
CA VAL A 335 -19.28 5.89 1.89
C VAL A 335 -18.58 5.92 0.54
N GLU A 336 -17.75 4.92 0.27
CA GLU A 336 -17.15 4.68 -1.04
C GLU A 336 -17.45 3.24 -1.47
N ILE A 337 -17.81 3.06 -2.74
CA ILE A 337 -18.00 1.74 -3.38
C ILE A 337 -17.03 1.65 -4.56
N TYR A 338 -16.36 0.52 -4.64
CA TYR A 338 -15.33 0.19 -5.60
C TYR A 338 -15.77 -1.01 -6.43
N ASP A 339 -15.53 -0.93 -7.74
CA ASP A 339 -15.35 -2.14 -8.54
C ASP A 339 -13.90 -2.64 -8.36
N LYS A 340 -13.48 -3.63 -9.15
CA LYS A 340 -12.11 -4.17 -9.07
C LYS A 340 -11.02 -3.13 -9.42
N HIS A 341 -11.35 -2.09 -10.19
CA HIS A 341 -10.40 -1.18 -10.83
C HIS A 341 -10.38 0.21 -10.20
N ARG A 342 -11.51 0.66 -9.67
CA ARG A 342 -11.71 2.06 -9.29
C ARG A 342 -12.90 2.25 -8.36
N ILE A 343 -12.98 3.44 -7.80
CA ILE A 343 -14.20 3.93 -7.18
C ILE A 343 -15.31 4.11 -8.24
N VAL A 344 -16.49 3.58 -7.96
CA VAL A 344 -17.69 3.71 -8.81
C VAL A 344 -18.79 4.55 -8.17
N TYR A 345 -18.73 4.71 -6.85
CA TYR A 345 -19.69 5.53 -6.10
C TYR A 345 -19.04 6.15 -4.87
N ALA A 346 -19.41 7.39 -4.55
CA ALA A 346 -18.98 8.08 -3.36
C ALA A 346 -20.10 8.98 -2.83
N ALA A 347 -20.34 8.92 -1.53
CA ALA A 347 -21.29 9.80 -0.84
C ALA A 347 -20.69 10.32 0.46
N LYS A 348 -21.06 11.54 0.82
CA LYS A 348 -20.52 12.27 1.98
C LYS A 348 -21.63 12.91 2.80
N ASN A 349 -21.32 13.25 4.06
CA ASN A 349 -22.23 13.92 4.97
C ASN A 349 -23.55 13.14 5.20
N ILE A 350 -23.47 11.82 5.22
CA ILE A 350 -24.61 10.94 5.52
C ILE A 350 -24.85 10.99 7.02
N ARG A 351 -26.07 11.36 7.46
CA ARG A 351 -26.40 11.55 8.89
C ARG A 351 -27.01 10.32 9.56
N GLU A 352 -27.43 9.36 8.75
CA GLU A 352 -27.99 8.10 9.22
C GLU A 352 -26.92 7.00 9.13
N SER A 353 -27.04 5.95 9.94
CA SER A 353 -26.17 4.77 9.85
C SER A 353 -26.58 3.81 8.73
N GLN A 354 -27.23 4.35 7.70
CA GLN A 354 -27.63 3.64 6.48
C GLN A 354 -27.81 4.63 5.34
N MET A 355 -27.70 4.15 4.10
CA MET A 355 -28.03 4.89 2.90
C MET A 355 -28.48 3.96 1.77
N THR A 356 -29.41 4.42 0.95
CA THR A 356 -29.72 3.76 -0.33
C THR A 356 -28.82 4.35 -1.40
N VAL A 357 -28.13 3.49 -2.15
CA VAL A 357 -27.33 3.89 -3.30
C VAL A 357 -28.26 4.42 -4.38
N ASP A 358 -28.11 5.69 -4.74
CA ASP A 358 -28.93 6.39 -5.73
C ASP A 358 -28.43 6.22 -7.17
N LEU A 359 -27.32 5.50 -7.34
CA LEU A 359 -26.80 5.03 -8.62
C LEU A 359 -27.15 3.54 -8.82
N GLU A 360 -27.62 3.17 -10.00
CA GLU A 360 -27.80 1.76 -10.36
C GLU A 360 -26.43 1.08 -10.55
N LEU A 361 -26.13 0.15 -9.66
CA LEU A 361 -24.98 -0.74 -9.78
C LEU A 361 -25.26 -1.84 -10.81
N GLU A 362 -24.24 -2.21 -11.60
CA GLU A 362 -24.36 -3.28 -12.57
C GLU A 362 -24.64 -4.62 -11.86
N ALA A 363 -25.61 -5.38 -12.38
CA ALA A 363 -25.92 -6.72 -11.92
C ALA A 363 -24.83 -7.73 -12.31
N CYS A 364 -24.76 -8.87 -11.63
CA CYS A 364 -23.71 -9.89 -11.81
C CYS A 364 -22.29 -9.42 -11.45
N MET A 365 -22.17 -8.37 -10.65
CA MET A 365 -20.89 -7.80 -10.26
C MET A 365 -20.70 -7.89 -8.75
N THR A 366 -19.44 -8.06 -8.34
CA THR A 366 -19.03 -7.95 -6.94
C THR A 366 -18.30 -6.63 -6.74
N TYR A 367 -18.81 -5.84 -5.80
CA TYR A 367 -18.23 -4.58 -5.37
C TYR A 367 -17.55 -4.74 -4.01
N ARG A 368 -16.65 -3.81 -3.71
CA ARG A 368 -16.06 -3.60 -2.39
C ARG A 368 -16.55 -2.27 -1.86
N TRP A 369 -17.01 -2.20 -0.62
CA TRP A 369 -17.49 -0.95 -0.06
C TRP A 369 -17.02 -0.75 1.37
N SER A 370 -16.87 0.51 1.73
CA SER A 370 -16.49 0.91 3.07
C SER A 370 -17.17 2.21 3.44
N VAL A 371 -17.32 2.40 4.75
CA VAL A 371 -17.77 3.64 5.36
C VAL A 371 -16.71 4.15 6.32
N ARG A 372 -16.59 5.47 6.51
CA ARG A 372 -15.82 6.07 7.61
C ARG A 372 -16.65 7.12 8.34
N PRO A 373 -16.44 7.34 9.64
CA PRO A 373 -17.13 8.38 10.38
C PRO A 373 -16.38 9.71 10.22
N SER A 374 -17.15 10.80 10.34
CA SER A 374 -16.71 12.18 10.35
C SER A 374 -17.24 12.82 11.64
N PHE A 375 -16.31 13.34 12.43
CA PHE A 375 -16.54 13.95 13.73
C PHE A 375 -16.40 15.46 13.63
N ASN A 376 -17.26 16.19 14.35
CA ASN A 376 -17.06 17.62 14.58
C ASN A 376 -16.40 17.80 15.96
N ILE A 377 -15.15 18.26 15.96
CA ILE A 377 -14.34 18.42 17.16
C ILE A 377 -13.86 19.87 17.17
N ASP A 378 -14.31 20.65 18.17
CA ASP A 378 -13.95 22.06 18.34
C ASP A 378 -14.20 22.95 17.09
N GLY A 379 -15.22 22.60 16.29
CA GLY A 379 -15.57 23.32 15.06
C GLY A 379 -14.84 22.81 13.81
N ASP A 380 -13.94 21.85 13.96
CA ASP A 380 -13.21 21.21 12.87
C ASP A 380 -13.81 19.85 12.52
N ILE A 381 -13.81 19.52 11.23
CA ILE A 381 -14.19 18.19 10.75
C ILE A 381 -12.96 17.30 10.77
N ARG A 382 -13.04 16.18 11.51
CA ARG A 382 -12.03 15.13 11.57
C ARG A 382 -12.63 13.80 11.13
N PHE A 383 -11.81 12.92 10.60
CA PHE A 383 -12.25 11.67 10.02
C PHE A 383 -11.67 10.50 10.82
N GLY A 384 -12.54 9.56 11.16
CA GLY A 384 -12.12 8.25 11.64
C GLY A 384 -11.67 7.35 10.51
N GLU A 385 -11.41 6.10 10.85
CA GLU A 385 -10.89 5.12 9.91
C GLU A 385 -11.99 4.52 9.04
N TRP A 386 -11.57 3.96 7.91
CA TRP A 386 -12.46 3.21 7.04
C TRP A 386 -12.78 1.85 7.66
N MET A 387 -14.04 1.44 7.53
CA MET A 387 -14.55 0.13 7.90
C MET A 387 -13.77 -1.01 7.20
N ARG A 388 -13.11 -1.86 7.98
CA ARG A 388 -12.25 -2.95 7.49
C ARG A 388 -12.46 -4.20 8.34
N TRP A 389 -12.38 -5.40 7.74
CA TRP A 389 -12.54 -6.66 8.47
C TRP A 389 -11.34 -7.03 9.37
N ASP A 390 -10.16 -6.52 9.03
CA ASP A 390 -8.90 -6.79 9.73
C ASP A 390 -8.06 -5.50 9.81
N PRO A 391 -8.50 -4.51 10.62
CA PRO A 391 -7.87 -3.19 10.68
C PRO A 391 -6.41 -3.26 11.15
N ASP A 392 -6.07 -4.28 11.96
CA ASP A 392 -4.74 -4.44 12.58
C ASP A 392 -3.68 -4.99 11.61
N SER A 393 -4.07 -5.56 10.47
CA SER A 393 -3.12 -6.28 9.61
C SER A 393 -2.32 -5.40 8.64
N ALA A 394 -2.87 -4.26 8.19
CA ALA A 394 -2.23 -3.42 7.17
C ALA A 394 -2.89 -2.05 6.90
N ASN A 395 -4.05 -1.70 7.46
CA ASN A 395 -4.82 -0.50 7.03
C ASN A 395 -4.95 -0.34 5.49
N GLY A 396 -5.04 -1.46 4.75
CA GLY A 396 -5.08 -1.48 3.28
C GLY A 396 -3.79 -1.09 2.55
N ASN A 397 -2.63 -1.12 3.21
CA ASN A 397 -1.33 -0.85 2.57
C ASN A 397 -0.56 -2.11 2.15
N ASP A 398 -1.02 -3.31 2.51
CA ASP A 398 -0.31 -4.57 2.25
C ASP A 398 -1.27 -5.66 1.78
N GLY A 399 -1.24 -5.94 0.48
CA GLY A 399 -2.16 -6.83 -0.20
C GLY A 399 -1.79 -8.30 -0.12
N LYS A 400 -2.79 -9.16 -0.31
CA LYS A 400 -2.62 -10.62 -0.24
C LYS A 400 -2.76 -11.33 -1.59
N GLY A 401 -3.27 -10.64 -2.63
CA GLY A 401 -3.56 -11.19 -3.95
C GLY A 401 -4.15 -10.15 -4.91
N ALA A 402 -3.28 -9.37 -5.57
CA ALA A 402 -3.66 -8.24 -6.42
C ALA A 402 -4.69 -8.57 -7.53
N SER A 403 -4.66 -9.78 -8.08
CA SER A 403 -5.60 -10.25 -9.11
C SER A 403 -7.02 -10.48 -8.59
N ILE A 404 -7.20 -10.64 -7.28
CA ILE A 404 -8.51 -10.75 -6.62
C ILE A 404 -9.05 -9.35 -6.36
N ALA A 405 -8.25 -8.54 -5.66
CA ALA A 405 -8.53 -7.15 -5.36
C ALA A 405 -7.23 -6.47 -4.94
N ALA A 406 -7.10 -5.18 -5.26
CA ALA A 406 -5.96 -4.37 -4.80
C ALA A 406 -5.94 -4.28 -3.26
N ALA A 407 -4.74 -4.23 -2.68
CA ALA A 407 -4.50 -4.20 -1.24
C ALA A 407 -5.42 -3.26 -0.44
N TYR A 408 -5.70 -2.08 -1.01
CA TYR A 408 -6.46 -1.01 -0.38
C TYR A 408 -7.91 -1.39 -0.08
N ILE A 409 -8.54 -2.13 -0.98
CA ILE A 409 -9.96 -2.53 -0.90
C ILE A 409 -10.11 -4.01 -0.55
N TYR A 410 -9.00 -4.75 -0.40
CA TYR A 410 -9.00 -6.18 -0.18
C TYR A 410 -9.77 -6.56 1.10
N ASP A 411 -9.71 -5.68 2.10
CA ASP A 411 -10.33 -5.83 3.41
C ASP A 411 -11.61 -5.02 3.61
N PHE A 412 -12.18 -4.48 2.53
CA PHE A 412 -13.50 -3.88 2.54
C PHE A 412 -14.59 -4.95 2.43
N ALA A 413 -15.78 -4.63 2.94
CA ALA A 413 -16.95 -5.48 2.83
C ALA A 413 -17.26 -5.73 1.35
N SER A 414 -17.56 -6.97 0.98
CA SER A 414 -18.01 -7.30 -0.38
C SER A 414 -19.52 -7.21 -0.50
N LEU A 415 -19.96 -6.82 -1.69
CA LEU A 415 -21.37 -6.77 -2.05
C LEU A 415 -21.54 -7.36 -3.44
N GLU A 416 -22.19 -8.51 -3.54
CA GLU A 416 -22.62 -9.09 -4.80
C GLU A 416 -24.00 -8.57 -5.20
N ILE A 417 -24.13 -8.05 -6.42
CA ILE A 417 -25.43 -7.71 -7.00
C ILE A 417 -25.88 -8.92 -7.84
N GLU A 418 -26.98 -9.57 -7.44
CA GLU A 418 -27.47 -10.76 -8.12
C GLU A 418 -27.72 -10.48 -9.60
N CYS A 419 -27.34 -11.43 -10.46
CA CYS A 419 -27.84 -11.53 -11.81
C CYS A 419 -29.36 -11.70 -11.74
N GLY A 420 -30.13 -10.62 -11.91
CA GLY A 420 -31.59 -10.66 -11.83
C GLY A 420 -32.13 -11.89 -12.54
N ARG A 421 -33.02 -12.66 -11.87
CA ARG A 421 -33.63 -13.86 -12.46
C ARG A 421 -34.20 -13.47 -13.83
N ARG A 422 -33.64 -14.00 -14.91
CA ARG A 422 -34.36 -14.09 -16.19
C ARG A 422 -35.64 -14.85 -15.88
N GLY A 423 -36.77 -14.15 -15.86
CA GLY A 423 -38.08 -14.75 -15.68
C GLY A 423 -38.23 -15.89 -16.69
N GLY A 424 -38.49 -17.09 -16.16
CA GLY A 424 -38.96 -18.22 -16.95
C GLY A 424 -40.45 -18.11 -17.25
#